data_AF-A0A2N0QKB3-F1
#
_entry.id   AF-A0A2N0QKB3-F1
#
_cell.length_a   1.000
_cell.length_b   1.000
_cell.length_c   1.000
_cell.angle_alpha   90.00
_cell.angle_beta   90.00
_cell.angle_gamma   90.00
#
_symmetry.space_group_name_H-M   'P 1'
#
loop_
_entity.id
_entity.type
_entity.pdbx_description
1 polymer ?
#
loop_
_entity_poly.entity_id
_entity_poly.type
_entity_poly.pdbx_seq_one_letter_code
_entity_poly.pdbx_strand_id
1 'polypeptide(L)'
;MLNNDSINKEDYIQKLQDFGTYVDEDTITSVENIFSLQFFVQTDIKKYGFKPIIENVNGNYQFNEEIQESLRDSNFRGYIEDIIKCAYIKNAKYDKTKAMTLYEKYSRKDACRLLNYTKNEEGTLNGGRVKDNVCPIFVNYHKNDDTTAKYLDEFLSNDLFQWCSTKKRTVDAKDISLIIHSAEKGITVHLFVKKHNGEGKDFYYLGPVTVDSQTATNEKLVDEDGEHKVVTMNMVLEQPVQYDVYHYLVEE
;
A
#
# COMPACT_ATOMS: atom_id res chain seq x y z
N MET A 1 27.09 -1.84 3.06
CA MET A 1 27.49 -1.15 1.82
C MET A 1 28.09 0.24 2.06
N LEU A 2 27.60 1.06 3.02
CA LEU A 2 28.31 2.33 3.30
C LEU A 2 29.69 2.14 3.97
N ASN A 3 29.85 1.05 4.72
CA ASN A 3 31.10 0.74 5.42
C ASN A 3 31.90 -0.41 4.76
N ASN A 4 31.32 -1.09 3.78
CA ASN A 4 31.89 -2.23 3.06
C ASN A 4 31.51 -2.10 1.59
N ASP A 5 32.41 -2.39 0.65
CA ASP A 5 32.13 -2.19 -0.80
C ASP A 5 30.93 -2.99 -1.32
N SER A 6 30.70 -4.18 -0.77
CA SER A 6 29.57 -5.05 -1.12
C SER A 6 29.07 -5.86 0.08
N ILE A 7 27.97 -6.59 -0.12
CA ILE A 7 27.44 -7.58 0.82
C ILE A 7 26.86 -8.77 0.05
N ASN A 8 27.17 -9.99 0.47
CA ASN A 8 26.57 -11.19 -0.12
C ASN A 8 25.06 -11.25 0.20
N LYS A 9 24.24 -11.79 -0.72
CA LYS A 9 22.79 -11.92 -0.53
C LYS A 9 22.43 -12.74 0.72
N GLU A 10 23.14 -13.83 1.00
CA GLU A 10 22.91 -14.67 2.18
C GLU A 10 23.24 -13.90 3.47
N ASP A 11 24.38 -13.20 3.51
CA ASP A 11 24.75 -12.36 4.65
C ASP A 11 23.75 -11.22 4.89
N TYR A 12 23.21 -10.64 3.81
CA TYR A 12 22.18 -9.62 3.90
C TYR A 12 20.89 -10.17 4.54
N ILE A 13 20.42 -11.33 4.06
CA ILE A 13 19.25 -12.01 4.60
C ILE A 13 19.46 -12.36 6.07
N GLN A 14 20.62 -12.91 6.44
CA GLN A 14 20.94 -13.23 7.83
C GLN A 14 20.91 -11.98 8.73
N LYS A 15 21.47 -10.86 8.28
CA LYS A 15 21.41 -9.60 9.05
C LYS A 15 19.99 -9.09 9.26
N LEU A 16 19.09 -9.27 8.30
CA LEU A 16 17.68 -8.91 8.47
C LEU A 16 16.99 -9.82 9.49
N GLN A 17 17.28 -11.12 9.45
CA GLN A 17 16.77 -12.09 10.43
C GLN A 17 17.26 -11.76 11.84
N ASP A 18 18.55 -11.47 12.00
CA ASP A 18 19.14 -11.06 13.28
C ASP A 18 18.56 -9.73 13.80
N PHE A 19 18.20 -8.83 12.87
CA PHE A 19 17.52 -7.58 13.20
C PHE A 19 16.06 -7.79 13.65
N GLY A 20 15.48 -8.98 13.39
CA GLY A 20 14.12 -9.34 13.78
C GLY A 20 13.04 -8.63 12.96
N THR A 21 13.29 -8.41 11.66
CA THR A 21 12.26 -7.96 10.71
C THR A 21 11.64 -9.16 9.99
N TYR A 22 10.50 -8.98 9.33
CA TYR A 22 9.98 -10.00 8.42
C TYR A 22 10.90 -10.14 7.19
N VAL A 23 11.15 -11.38 6.79
CA VAL A 23 12.03 -11.73 5.68
C VAL A 23 11.46 -12.97 4.99
N ASP A 24 11.02 -12.79 3.76
CA ASP A 24 10.55 -13.84 2.86
C ASP A 24 11.05 -13.56 1.43
N GLU A 25 10.97 -14.54 0.55
CA GLU A 25 11.52 -14.46 -0.80
C GLU A 25 10.88 -13.32 -1.61
N ASP A 26 9.55 -13.17 -1.55
CA ASP A 26 8.82 -12.12 -2.26
C ASP A 26 9.21 -10.73 -1.75
N THR A 27 9.41 -10.58 -0.45
CA THR A 27 9.89 -9.34 0.17
C THR A 27 11.31 -9.01 -0.28
N ILE A 28 12.21 -10.00 -0.36
CA ILE A 28 13.58 -9.80 -0.87
C ILE A 28 13.53 -9.38 -2.35
N THR A 29 12.71 -10.04 -3.16
CA THR A 29 12.51 -9.66 -4.57
C THR A 29 11.91 -8.26 -4.70
N SER A 30 10.98 -7.86 -3.84
CA SER A 30 10.44 -6.48 -3.80
C SER A 30 11.55 -5.46 -3.53
N VAL A 31 12.42 -5.73 -2.56
CA VAL A 31 13.60 -4.88 -2.27
C VAL A 31 14.55 -4.79 -3.47
N GLU A 32 14.87 -5.94 -4.08
CA GLU A 32 15.71 -5.99 -5.29
C GLU A 32 15.09 -5.18 -6.44
N ASN A 33 13.78 -5.29 -6.66
CA ASN A 33 13.06 -4.54 -7.69
C ASN A 33 13.07 -3.03 -7.44
N ILE A 34 13.01 -2.58 -6.18
CA ILE A 34 13.12 -1.17 -5.84
C ILE A 34 14.51 -0.65 -6.17
N PHE A 35 15.57 -1.31 -5.70
CA PHE A 35 16.92 -0.79 -5.89
C PHE A 35 17.50 -0.99 -7.29
N SER A 36 17.03 -1.99 -8.03
CA SER A 36 17.34 -2.17 -9.46
C SER A 36 16.49 -1.27 -10.39
N LEU A 37 15.59 -0.47 -9.81
CA LEU A 37 14.57 0.32 -10.47
C LEU A 37 13.50 -0.46 -11.25
N GLN A 38 13.52 -1.80 -11.23
CA GLN A 38 12.56 -2.62 -11.93
C GLN A 38 11.13 -2.42 -11.43
N PHE A 39 10.90 -2.05 -10.18
CA PHE A 39 9.57 -1.76 -9.65
C PHE A 39 8.91 -0.57 -10.37
N PHE A 40 9.68 0.44 -10.77
CA PHE A 40 9.11 1.70 -11.25
C PHE A 40 8.62 1.62 -12.70
N VAL A 41 7.68 2.51 -13.04
CA VAL A 41 7.24 2.74 -14.42
C VAL A 41 8.28 3.58 -15.19
N GLN A 42 8.26 3.52 -16.51
CA GLN A 42 9.25 4.19 -17.39
C GLN A 42 9.41 5.69 -17.11
N THR A 43 8.32 6.39 -16.79
CA THR A 43 8.34 7.82 -16.45
C THR A 43 9.13 8.12 -15.17
N ASP A 44 9.10 7.22 -14.19
CA ASP A 44 9.84 7.35 -12.94
C ASP A 44 11.30 6.90 -13.13
N ILE A 45 11.55 5.80 -13.84
CA ILE A 45 12.91 5.33 -14.17
C ILE A 45 13.71 6.44 -14.86
N LYS A 46 13.08 7.19 -15.78
CA LYS A 46 13.70 8.35 -16.45
C LYS A 46 14.18 9.42 -15.48
N LYS A 47 13.45 9.68 -14.38
CA LYS A 47 13.87 10.66 -13.35
C LYS A 47 15.10 10.19 -12.58
N TYR A 48 15.28 8.88 -12.46
CA TYR A 48 16.43 8.25 -11.82
C TYR A 48 17.59 7.99 -12.79
N GLY A 49 17.53 8.50 -14.02
CA GLY A 49 18.62 8.39 -14.98
C GLY A 49 18.82 6.98 -15.57
N PHE A 50 17.84 6.07 -15.41
CA PHE A 50 17.90 4.68 -15.88
C PHE A 50 19.03 3.84 -15.28
N LYS A 51 19.63 4.26 -14.16
CA LYS A 51 20.72 3.54 -13.51
C LYS A 51 20.24 2.92 -12.19
N PRO A 52 20.41 1.61 -11.99
CA PRO A 52 20.05 0.97 -10.72
C PRO A 52 20.88 1.57 -9.58
N ILE A 53 20.29 1.70 -8.40
CA ILE A 53 21.01 2.16 -7.19
C ILE A 53 21.92 1.05 -6.68
N ILE A 54 21.43 -0.18 -6.69
CA ILE A 54 22.15 -1.39 -6.29
C ILE A 54 22.17 -2.37 -7.46
N GLU A 55 23.33 -2.96 -7.69
CA GLU A 55 23.55 -4.04 -8.64
C GLU A 55 23.80 -5.35 -7.89
N ASN A 56 23.36 -6.48 -8.47
CA ASN A 56 23.71 -7.81 -8.00
C ASN A 56 24.75 -8.40 -8.94
N VAL A 57 26.01 -8.46 -8.48
CA VAL A 57 27.14 -9.01 -9.22
C VAL A 57 27.57 -10.31 -8.56
N ASN A 58 27.32 -11.44 -9.24
CA ASN A 58 27.67 -12.78 -8.75
C ASN A 58 27.16 -13.06 -7.32
N GLY A 59 25.94 -12.65 -6.99
CA GLY A 59 25.34 -12.87 -5.66
C GLY A 59 25.73 -11.83 -4.59
N ASN A 60 26.47 -10.79 -4.96
CA ASN A 60 26.83 -9.69 -4.07
C ASN A 60 26.10 -8.41 -4.46
N TYR A 61 25.44 -7.78 -3.50
CA TYR A 61 24.88 -6.45 -3.65
C TYR A 61 25.97 -5.39 -3.49
N GLN A 62 26.02 -4.46 -4.44
CA GLN A 62 26.92 -3.32 -4.41
C GLN A 62 26.22 -2.08 -4.98
N PHE A 63 26.63 -0.89 -4.57
CA PHE A 63 26.20 0.33 -5.26
C PHE A 63 26.74 0.37 -6.69
N ASN A 64 26.03 1.07 -7.58
CA ASN A 64 26.57 1.35 -8.92
C ASN A 64 27.83 2.22 -8.86
N GLU A 65 28.59 2.28 -9.95
CA GLU A 65 29.86 3.01 -10.03
C GLU A 65 29.72 4.50 -9.67
N GLU A 66 28.68 5.19 -10.15
CA GLU A 66 28.48 6.62 -9.88
C GLU A 66 28.27 6.92 -8.39
N ILE A 67 27.52 6.08 -7.70
CA ILE A 67 27.29 6.21 -6.25
C ILE A 67 28.58 5.86 -5.50
N GLN A 68 29.30 4.81 -5.90
CA GLN A 68 30.59 4.47 -5.31
C GLN A 68 31.60 5.62 -5.42
N GLU A 69 31.68 6.27 -6.57
CA GLU A 69 32.51 7.46 -6.77
C GLU A 69 32.03 8.64 -5.92
N SER A 70 30.72 8.90 -5.90
CA SER A 70 30.13 10.00 -5.12
C SER A 70 30.35 9.82 -3.61
N LEU A 71 30.34 8.59 -3.10
CA LEU A 71 30.59 8.28 -1.69
C LEU A 71 32.04 8.57 -1.23
N ARG A 72 32.98 8.84 -2.15
CA ARG A 72 34.33 9.32 -1.80
C ARG A 72 34.32 10.78 -1.32
N ASP A 73 33.31 11.55 -1.70
CA ASP A 73 33.10 12.89 -1.14
C ASP A 73 32.44 12.79 0.24
N SER A 74 33.08 13.40 1.24
CA SER A 74 32.63 13.35 2.63
C SER A 74 31.27 14.02 2.86
N ASN A 75 30.91 15.04 2.08
CA ASN A 75 29.61 15.70 2.23
C ASN A 75 28.50 14.81 1.67
N PHE A 76 28.70 14.25 0.47
CA PHE A 76 27.77 13.31 -0.13
C PHE A 76 27.52 12.10 0.76
N ARG A 77 28.59 11.49 1.30
CA ARG A 77 28.46 10.40 2.28
C ARG A 77 27.65 10.84 3.51
N GLY A 78 27.94 12.02 4.05
CA GLY A 78 27.21 12.59 5.19
C GLY A 78 25.71 12.74 4.89
N TYR A 79 25.34 13.16 3.68
CA TYR A 79 23.93 13.26 3.28
C TYR A 79 23.24 11.90 3.21
N ILE A 80 23.89 10.87 2.67
CA ILE A 80 23.30 9.51 2.64
C ILE A 80 23.12 8.96 4.05
N GLU A 81 24.11 9.15 4.92
CA GLU A 81 24.01 8.75 6.34
C GLU A 81 22.88 9.48 7.07
N ASP A 82 22.67 10.76 6.78
CA ASP A 82 21.58 11.56 7.34
C ASP A 82 20.20 11.08 6.85
N ILE A 83 20.06 10.79 5.55
CA ILE A 83 18.84 10.20 4.97
C ILE A 83 18.50 8.88 5.67
N ILE A 84 19.48 8.02 5.94
CA ILE A 84 19.27 6.75 6.64
C ILE A 84 18.84 6.99 8.09
N LYS A 85 19.46 7.92 8.82
CA LYS A 85 19.04 8.29 10.18
C LYS A 85 17.60 8.81 10.20
N CYS A 86 17.26 9.71 9.29
CA CYS A 86 15.90 10.20 9.11
C CYS A 86 14.92 9.06 8.82
N ALA A 87 15.30 8.10 7.97
CA ALA A 87 14.46 6.95 7.66
C ALA A 87 14.20 6.08 8.92
N TYR A 88 15.22 5.82 9.75
CA TYR A 88 15.04 5.10 11.02
C TYR A 88 14.08 5.82 11.97
N ILE A 89 14.23 7.13 12.13
CA ILE A 89 13.33 7.93 12.99
C ILE A 89 11.89 7.87 12.47
N LYS A 90 11.69 8.08 11.16
CA LYS A 90 10.36 8.02 10.54
C LYS A 90 9.73 6.64 10.61
N ASN A 91 10.55 5.58 10.56
CA ASN A 91 10.09 4.20 10.61
C ASN A 91 9.83 3.68 12.03
N ALA A 92 10.22 4.41 13.07
CA ALA A 92 10.10 3.95 14.46
C ALA A 92 8.65 3.67 14.92
N LYS A 93 7.66 4.31 14.29
CA LYS A 93 6.24 4.10 14.55
C LYS A 93 5.65 2.85 13.88
N TYR A 94 6.37 2.26 12.93
CA TYR A 94 5.94 1.07 12.21
C TYR A 94 6.46 -0.21 12.88
N ASP A 95 5.60 -1.23 12.95
CA ASP A 95 5.97 -2.58 13.39
C ASP A 95 6.83 -3.27 12.32
N LYS A 96 8.14 -3.31 12.55
CA LYS A 96 9.11 -3.97 11.67
C LYS A 96 8.88 -5.46 11.48
N THR A 97 8.05 -6.11 12.30
CA THR A 97 7.76 -7.55 12.17
C THR A 97 6.67 -7.84 11.14
N LYS A 98 6.05 -6.80 10.57
CA LYS A 98 4.93 -6.90 9.64
C LYS A 98 5.14 -5.99 8.43
N ALA A 99 4.58 -6.37 7.29
CA ALA A 99 4.58 -5.53 6.10
C ALA A 99 3.81 -4.21 6.31
N MET A 100 2.73 -4.24 7.11
CA MET A 100 1.92 -3.07 7.40
C MET A 100 1.53 -3.01 8.88
N THR A 101 1.49 -1.80 9.41
CA THR A 101 1.11 -1.46 10.79
C THR A 101 -0.26 -0.80 10.77
N LEU A 102 -1.19 -1.29 11.59
CA LEU A 102 -2.52 -0.71 11.71
C LEU A 102 -2.44 0.77 12.07
N TYR A 103 -3.35 1.55 11.50
CA TYR A 103 -3.53 2.98 11.75
C TYR A 103 -2.36 3.87 11.29
N GLU A 104 -1.36 3.29 10.64
CA GLU A 104 -0.32 4.07 9.99
C GLU A 104 -0.69 4.40 8.54
N LYS A 105 0.00 5.42 8.02
CA LYS A 105 -0.29 5.98 6.69
C LYS A 105 0.55 5.31 5.60
N TYR A 106 -0.10 4.98 4.50
CA TYR A 106 0.49 4.37 3.31
C TYR A 106 -0.06 4.99 2.03
N SER A 107 0.81 5.27 1.06
CA SER A 107 0.39 5.57 -0.30
C SER A 107 0.01 4.29 -1.06
N ARG A 108 -0.67 4.42 -2.20
CA ARG A 108 -0.92 3.28 -3.12
C ARG A 108 0.38 2.64 -3.60
N LYS A 109 1.42 3.45 -3.85
CA LYS A 109 2.77 2.97 -4.20
C LYS A 109 3.39 2.15 -3.06
N ASP A 110 3.18 2.56 -1.81
CA ASP A 110 3.63 1.80 -0.64
C ASP A 110 2.90 0.46 -0.54
N ALA A 111 1.59 0.44 -0.76
CA ALA A 111 0.87 -0.82 -0.79
C ALA A 111 1.37 -1.75 -1.89
N CYS A 112 1.64 -1.25 -3.10
CA CYS A 112 2.25 -2.07 -4.16
C CYS A 112 3.57 -2.71 -3.72
N ARG A 113 4.51 -1.96 -3.11
CA ARG A 113 5.80 -2.54 -2.69
C ARG A 113 5.69 -3.47 -1.48
N LEU A 114 4.81 -3.16 -0.53
CA LEU A 114 4.65 -3.93 0.72
C LEU A 114 3.80 -5.18 0.53
N LEU A 115 2.95 -5.21 -0.49
CA LEU A 115 2.24 -6.41 -0.96
C LEU A 115 3.01 -7.14 -2.07
N ASN A 116 4.31 -6.84 -2.22
CA ASN A 116 5.24 -7.51 -3.12
C ASN A 116 4.82 -7.55 -4.61
N TYR A 117 4.11 -6.52 -5.10
CA TYR A 117 3.82 -6.42 -6.52
C TYR A 117 5.13 -6.20 -7.31
N THR A 118 5.29 -6.95 -8.41
CA THR A 118 6.47 -6.85 -9.29
C THR A 118 6.70 -5.44 -9.87
N LYS A 119 5.62 -4.66 -10.02
CA LYS A 119 5.65 -3.31 -10.62
C LYS A 119 4.78 -2.35 -9.80
N ASN A 120 5.09 -1.06 -9.89
CA ASN A 120 4.22 0.00 -9.40
C ASN A 120 2.97 0.06 -10.27
N GLU A 121 1.87 -0.44 -9.71
CA GLU A 121 0.56 -0.47 -10.36
C GLU A 121 -0.43 0.45 -9.63
N GLU A 122 0.06 1.48 -8.92
CA GLU A 122 -0.77 2.37 -8.09
C GLU A 122 -1.99 2.95 -8.82
N GLY A 123 -1.85 3.26 -10.12
CA GLY A 123 -2.92 3.81 -10.95
C GLY A 123 -4.08 2.86 -11.22
N THR A 124 -3.91 1.57 -10.90
CA THR A 124 -4.93 0.53 -11.09
C THR A 124 -5.68 0.17 -9.81
N LEU A 125 -5.27 0.71 -8.65
CA LEU A 125 -5.83 0.39 -7.33
C LEU A 125 -7.04 1.29 -6.97
N ASN A 126 -7.82 1.71 -7.97
CA ASN A 126 -9.05 2.47 -7.76
C ASN A 126 -10.20 1.50 -7.47
N GLY A 127 -10.78 1.57 -6.26
CA GLY A 127 -11.97 0.80 -5.88
C GLY A 127 -11.77 -0.72 -5.82
N GLY A 128 -10.60 -1.18 -5.38
CA GLY A 128 -10.33 -2.60 -5.12
C GLY A 128 -9.96 -3.41 -6.35
N ARG A 129 -8.82 -4.11 -6.30
CA ARG A 129 -8.39 -5.03 -7.36
C ARG A 129 -7.69 -6.24 -6.76
N VAL A 130 -8.23 -7.42 -7.05
CA VAL A 130 -7.62 -8.69 -6.65
C VAL A 130 -6.40 -8.99 -7.53
N LYS A 131 -5.27 -9.29 -6.90
CA LYS A 131 -4.05 -9.79 -7.52
C LYS A 131 -3.32 -10.68 -6.53
N ASP A 132 -2.85 -11.85 -6.97
CA ASP A 132 -2.05 -12.79 -6.14
C ASP A 132 -2.68 -13.08 -4.76
N ASN A 133 -4.00 -13.35 -4.75
CA ASN A 133 -4.82 -13.58 -3.54
C ASN A 133 -4.86 -12.42 -2.53
N VAL A 134 -4.58 -11.20 -2.98
CA VAL A 134 -4.69 -9.98 -2.16
C VAL A 134 -5.54 -8.93 -2.86
N CYS A 135 -6.35 -8.19 -2.12
CA CYS A 135 -7.20 -7.11 -2.62
C CYS A 135 -7.07 -5.87 -1.75
N PRO A 136 -6.17 -4.93 -2.08
CA PRO A 136 -6.14 -3.63 -1.41
C PRO A 136 -7.27 -2.73 -1.93
N ILE A 137 -8.09 -2.23 -1.02
CA ILE A 137 -9.21 -1.32 -1.27
C ILE A 137 -8.85 0.05 -0.70
N PHE A 138 -8.83 1.07 -1.57
CA PHE A 138 -8.55 2.45 -1.21
C PHE A 138 -9.81 3.29 -1.31
N VAL A 139 -10.23 3.89 -0.20
CA VAL A 139 -11.44 4.71 -0.10
C VAL A 139 -11.08 6.15 0.26
N ASN A 140 -11.57 7.10 -0.54
CA ASN A 140 -11.64 8.50 -0.13
C ASN A 140 -12.99 8.69 0.55
N TYR A 141 -12.99 8.80 1.87
CA TYR A 141 -14.19 8.87 2.68
C TYR A 141 -14.78 10.29 2.68
N HIS A 142 -16.06 10.36 2.33
CA HIS A 142 -16.85 11.58 2.35
C HIS A 142 -17.88 11.47 3.47
N LYS A 143 -17.85 12.42 4.41
CA LYS A 143 -18.93 12.52 5.40
C LYS A 143 -20.19 12.99 4.68
N ASN A 144 -21.30 12.27 4.87
CA ASN A 144 -22.56 12.49 4.16
C ASN A 144 -23.31 13.78 4.55
N ASP A 145 -22.74 14.64 5.39
CA ASP A 145 -23.44 15.80 5.96
C ASP A 145 -23.49 17.04 5.04
N ASP A 146 -22.71 17.10 3.94
CA ASP A 146 -22.46 18.39 3.26
C ASP A 146 -22.38 18.35 1.72
N THR A 147 -22.84 17.28 1.05
CA THR A 147 -22.77 17.18 -0.41
C THR A 147 -24.09 16.85 -1.08
N THR A 148 -24.33 17.47 -2.25
CA THR A 148 -25.42 17.10 -3.17
C THR A 148 -25.24 15.69 -3.74
N ALA A 149 -24.01 15.18 -3.77
CA ALA A 149 -23.67 13.81 -4.11
C ALA A 149 -23.90 12.88 -2.91
N LYS A 150 -24.63 11.78 -3.13
CA LYS A 150 -24.81 10.73 -2.13
C LYS A 150 -23.67 9.71 -2.26
N TYR A 151 -22.71 9.74 -1.36
CA TYR A 151 -21.69 8.70 -1.28
C TYR A 151 -22.26 7.50 -0.52
N LEU A 152 -21.91 6.30 -0.97
CA LEU A 152 -22.40 5.04 -0.40
C LEU A 152 -21.35 4.34 0.48
N ASP A 153 -20.12 4.85 0.51
CA ASP A 153 -19.10 4.42 1.46
C ASP A 153 -19.42 4.99 2.85
N GLU A 154 -19.57 4.13 3.86
CA GLU A 154 -20.05 4.54 5.18
C GLU A 154 -19.44 3.70 6.31
N PHE A 155 -18.97 4.34 7.38
CA PHE A 155 -18.73 3.64 8.65
C PHE A 155 -20.05 3.45 9.38
N LEU A 156 -20.56 2.21 9.41
CA LEU A 156 -21.79 1.85 10.14
C LEU A 156 -21.53 1.71 11.65
N SER A 157 -20.30 1.36 12.00
CA SER A 157 -19.73 1.37 13.36
C SER A 157 -18.21 1.55 13.25
N ASN A 158 -17.48 1.45 14.37
CA ASN A 158 -16.02 1.48 14.34
C ASN A 158 -15.38 0.17 13.84
N ASP A 159 -16.15 -0.90 13.64
CA ASP A 159 -15.69 -2.21 13.14
C ASP A 159 -16.46 -2.72 11.91
N LEU A 160 -17.46 -1.96 11.44
CA LEU A 160 -18.26 -2.29 10.27
C LEU A 160 -18.24 -1.14 9.26
N PHE A 161 -17.72 -1.44 8.07
CA PHE A 161 -17.62 -0.49 6.98
C PHE A 161 -18.43 -0.96 5.77
N GLN A 162 -19.36 -0.14 5.29
CA GLN A 162 -20.01 -0.35 4.00
C GLN A 162 -19.11 0.20 2.91
N TRP A 163 -18.70 -0.66 2.00
CA TRP A 163 -17.89 -0.30 0.84
C TRP A 163 -18.75 -0.20 -0.42
N CYS A 164 -18.50 0.83 -1.23
CA CYS A 164 -19.09 1.01 -2.55
C CYS A 164 -18.07 0.77 -3.67
N SER A 165 -18.45 -0.04 -4.65
CA SER A 165 -17.62 -0.28 -5.83
C SER A 165 -17.44 0.97 -6.69
N THR A 166 -16.47 0.91 -7.60
CA THR A 166 -16.42 1.85 -8.74
C THR A 166 -17.68 1.75 -9.61
N LYS A 167 -17.97 2.83 -10.35
CA LYS A 167 -19.11 2.96 -11.27
C LYS A 167 -19.12 1.83 -12.31
N LYS A 168 -20.32 1.54 -12.82
CA LYS A 168 -20.59 0.55 -13.88
C LYS A 168 -20.18 -0.85 -13.46
N ARG A 169 -20.64 -1.26 -12.28
CA ARG A 169 -20.44 -2.59 -11.71
C ARG A 169 -21.75 -3.18 -11.23
N THR A 170 -21.77 -4.51 -11.20
CA THR A 170 -22.87 -5.34 -10.69
C THR A 170 -22.27 -6.51 -9.91
N VAL A 171 -23.07 -7.16 -9.06
CA VAL A 171 -22.63 -8.31 -8.24
C VAL A 171 -22.05 -9.46 -9.09
N ASP A 172 -22.55 -9.62 -10.32
CA ASP A 172 -22.09 -10.66 -11.27
C ASP A 172 -20.80 -10.29 -12.01
N ALA A 173 -20.29 -9.05 -11.85
CA ALA A 173 -19.04 -8.64 -12.49
C ALA A 173 -17.88 -9.47 -11.95
N LYS A 174 -17.00 -9.97 -12.85
CA LYS A 174 -15.94 -10.91 -12.48
C LYS A 174 -15.01 -10.38 -11.38
N ASP A 175 -14.66 -9.11 -11.44
CA ASP A 175 -13.81 -8.45 -10.45
C ASP A 175 -14.52 -8.31 -9.10
N ILE A 176 -15.81 -7.94 -9.10
CA ILE A 176 -16.62 -7.82 -7.88
C ILE A 176 -16.91 -9.18 -7.23
N SER A 177 -17.25 -10.19 -8.03
CA SER A 177 -17.53 -11.54 -7.54
C SER A 177 -16.32 -12.13 -6.78
N LEU A 178 -15.09 -11.83 -7.20
CA LEU A 178 -13.89 -12.24 -6.46
C LEU A 178 -13.80 -11.59 -5.06
N ILE A 179 -14.25 -10.34 -4.92
CA ILE A 179 -14.26 -9.62 -3.65
C ILE A 179 -15.38 -10.15 -2.75
N ILE A 180 -16.59 -10.32 -3.29
CA ILE A 180 -17.76 -10.89 -2.57
C ILE A 180 -17.39 -12.26 -1.98
N HIS A 181 -16.75 -13.12 -2.76
CA HIS A 181 -16.35 -14.47 -2.35
C HIS A 181 -14.89 -14.57 -1.90
N SER A 182 -14.33 -13.47 -1.39
CA SER A 182 -12.90 -13.39 -1.04
C SER A 182 -12.51 -14.42 0.02
N ALA A 183 -13.29 -14.55 1.10
CA ALA A 183 -13.02 -15.50 2.17
C ALA A 183 -12.99 -16.96 1.67
N GLU A 184 -13.96 -17.35 0.85
CA GLU A 184 -14.06 -18.70 0.25
C GLU A 184 -12.89 -19.00 -0.69
N LYS A 185 -12.34 -17.96 -1.34
CA LYS A 185 -11.25 -18.07 -2.31
C LYS A 185 -9.86 -17.87 -1.69
N GLY A 186 -9.78 -17.63 -0.38
CA GLY A 186 -8.52 -17.35 0.31
C GLY A 186 -7.90 -16.01 -0.10
N ILE A 187 -8.71 -15.04 -0.53
CA ILE A 187 -8.26 -13.69 -0.90
C ILE A 187 -8.28 -12.81 0.36
N THR A 188 -7.14 -12.21 0.69
CA THR A 188 -7.04 -11.25 1.79
C THR A 188 -7.44 -9.86 1.30
N VAL A 189 -8.46 -9.26 1.89
CA VAL A 189 -8.89 -7.90 1.56
C VAL A 189 -8.31 -6.93 2.58
N HIS A 190 -7.60 -5.90 2.12
CA HIS A 190 -7.01 -4.87 2.96
C HIS A 190 -7.73 -3.54 2.76
N LEU A 191 -8.12 -2.86 3.85
CA LEU A 191 -8.83 -1.59 3.78
C LEU A 191 -7.91 -0.41 4.08
N PHE A 192 -7.90 0.57 3.19
CA PHE A 192 -7.19 1.83 3.32
C PHE A 192 -8.15 2.99 3.17
N VAL A 193 -8.21 3.87 4.17
CA VAL A 193 -9.17 4.98 4.19
C VAL A 193 -8.47 6.31 4.39
N LYS A 194 -8.86 7.30 3.60
CA LYS A 194 -8.43 8.68 3.76
C LYS A 194 -9.65 9.57 3.69
N LYS A 195 -9.71 10.62 4.51
CA LYS A 195 -10.70 11.68 4.34
C LYS A 195 -10.54 12.37 2.97
N HIS A 196 -11.64 12.61 2.26
CA HIS A 196 -11.62 13.14 0.90
C HIS A 196 -10.90 14.48 0.77
N ASN A 197 -11.05 15.38 1.76
CA ASN A 197 -10.40 16.68 1.83
C ASN A 197 -9.08 16.66 2.64
N GLY A 198 -8.62 15.49 3.07
CA GLY A 198 -7.37 15.36 3.80
C GLY A 198 -6.17 15.72 2.92
N GLU A 199 -5.11 16.22 3.53
CA GLU A 199 -3.86 16.52 2.82
C GLU A 199 -3.10 15.25 2.41
N GLY A 200 -2.22 15.38 1.41
CA GLY A 200 -1.32 14.31 0.98
C GLY A 200 -1.98 13.21 0.13
N LYS A 201 -1.21 12.14 -0.13
CA LYS A 201 -1.64 11.00 -0.96
C LYS A 201 -1.85 9.72 -0.16
N ASP A 202 -1.68 9.80 1.15
CA ASP A 202 -1.57 8.62 2.01
C ASP A 202 -2.90 8.34 2.71
N PHE A 203 -3.15 7.06 2.94
CA PHE A 203 -4.36 6.52 3.54
C PHE A 203 -4.00 5.83 4.85
N TYR A 204 -4.87 5.93 5.84
CA TYR A 204 -4.78 5.11 7.03
C TYR A 204 -5.05 3.66 6.65
N TYR A 205 -4.14 2.76 7.02
CA TYR A 205 -4.36 1.33 6.88
C TYR A 205 -5.20 0.83 8.05
N LEU A 206 -6.40 0.32 7.76
CA LEU A 206 -7.35 -0.15 8.79
C LEU A 206 -7.27 -1.66 9.02
N GLY A 207 -6.38 -2.35 8.31
CA GLY A 207 -6.17 -3.79 8.47
C GLY A 207 -6.85 -4.64 7.41
N PRO A 208 -6.70 -5.97 7.56
CA PRO A 208 -7.53 -6.93 6.84
C PRO A 208 -9.00 -6.82 7.26
N VAL A 209 -9.90 -7.14 6.33
CA VAL A 209 -11.35 -7.16 6.54
C VAL A 209 -11.96 -8.46 6.05
N THR A 210 -13.05 -8.88 6.69
CA THR A 210 -13.90 -9.97 6.22
C THR A 210 -15.08 -9.37 5.46
N VAL A 211 -15.24 -9.76 4.19
CA VAL A 211 -16.39 -9.34 3.37
C VAL A 211 -17.62 -10.18 3.75
N ASP A 212 -18.73 -9.52 4.08
CA ASP A 212 -20.01 -10.18 4.26
C ASP A 212 -20.72 -10.34 2.91
N SER A 213 -20.56 -11.51 2.31
CA SER A 213 -21.10 -11.82 0.98
C SER A 213 -22.63 -11.72 0.90
N GLN A 214 -23.35 -11.84 2.02
CA GLN A 214 -24.83 -11.77 2.04
C GLN A 214 -25.35 -10.35 1.91
N THR A 215 -24.50 -9.36 2.20
CA THR A 215 -24.85 -7.93 2.12
C THR A 215 -24.58 -7.33 0.74
N ALA A 216 -23.97 -8.10 -0.17
CA ALA A 216 -23.65 -7.62 -1.50
C ALA A 216 -24.92 -7.36 -2.33
N THR A 217 -25.15 -6.11 -2.71
CA THR A 217 -26.35 -5.70 -3.46
C THR A 217 -26.02 -4.72 -4.59
N ASN A 218 -26.79 -4.78 -5.67
CA ASN A 218 -26.70 -3.78 -6.74
C ASN A 218 -27.41 -2.50 -6.29
N GLU A 219 -26.69 -1.39 -6.29
CA GLU A 219 -27.18 -0.08 -5.92
C GLU A 219 -27.02 0.94 -7.06
N LYS A 220 -27.59 2.12 -6.85
CA LYS A 220 -27.47 3.27 -7.76
C LYS A 220 -26.79 4.44 -7.05
N LEU A 221 -25.63 4.82 -7.58
CA LEU A 221 -24.93 6.04 -7.18
C LEU A 221 -25.39 7.19 -8.08
N VAL A 222 -25.82 8.30 -7.49
CA VAL A 222 -26.20 9.51 -8.23
C VAL A 222 -25.21 10.63 -7.93
N ASP A 223 -24.59 11.14 -8.98
CA ASP A 223 -23.69 12.30 -8.93
C ASP A 223 -23.95 13.26 -10.11
N GLU A 224 -23.06 14.25 -10.29
CA GLU A 224 -23.17 15.28 -11.34
C GLU A 224 -23.21 14.69 -12.76
N ASP A 225 -22.61 13.51 -12.98
CA ASP A 225 -22.60 12.82 -14.28
C ASP A 225 -23.86 11.96 -14.51
N GLY A 226 -24.76 11.86 -13.51
CA GLY A 226 -26.00 11.10 -13.57
C GLY A 226 -26.03 9.87 -12.65
N GLU A 227 -26.88 8.90 -13.01
CA GLU A 227 -27.07 7.66 -12.25
C GLU A 227 -26.15 6.54 -12.76
N HIS A 228 -25.41 5.91 -11.85
CA HIS A 228 -24.45 4.83 -12.15
C HIS A 228 -24.78 3.58 -11.34
N LYS A 229 -24.70 2.41 -11.99
CA LYS A 229 -24.77 1.13 -11.28
C LYS A 229 -23.50 0.88 -10.48
N VAL A 230 -23.65 0.51 -9.23
CA VAL A 230 -22.57 0.17 -8.30
C VAL A 230 -22.98 -1.04 -7.47
N VAL A 231 -22.04 -1.59 -6.71
CA VAL A 231 -22.30 -2.63 -5.73
C VAL A 231 -21.89 -2.13 -4.37
N THR A 232 -22.75 -2.31 -3.37
CA THR A 232 -22.40 -2.11 -1.97
C THR A 232 -22.29 -3.45 -1.27
N MET A 233 -21.41 -3.54 -0.27
CA MET A 233 -21.29 -4.68 0.63
C MET A 233 -20.62 -4.25 1.94
N ASN A 234 -20.91 -4.96 3.01
CA ASN A 234 -20.30 -4.73 4.31
C ASN A 234 -18.98 -5.47 4.46
N MET A 235 -18.05 -4.82 5.14
CA MET A 235 -16.73 -5.31 5.49
C MET A 235 -16.56 -5.19 7.00
N VAL A 236 -16.31 -6.33 7.65
CA VAL A 236 -16.04 -6.40 9.09
C VAL A 236 -14.53 -6.28 9.29
N LEU A 237 -14.11 -5.25 10.02
CA LEU A 237 -12.70 -5.07 10.38
C LEU A 237 -12.30 -6.08 11.46
N GLU A 238 -11.13 -6.71 11.32
CA GLU A 238 -10.63 -7.63 12.35
C GLU A 238 -10.29 -6.91 13.66
N GLN A 239 -9.91 -5.64 13.56
CA GLN A 239 -9.66 -4.75 14.70
C GLN A 239 -10.49 -3.48 14.50
N PRO A 240 -11.34 -3.08 15.48
CA PRO A 240 -12.08 -1.83 15.40
C PRO A 240 -11.12 -0.65 15.17
N VAL A 241 -11.54 0.35 14.41
CA VAL A 241 -10.76 1.57 14.21
C VAL A 241 -10.54 2.26 15.57
N GLN A 242 -9.28 2.63 15.85
CA GLN A 242 -8.95 3.38 17.06
C GLN A 242 -9.71 4.71 17.09
N TYR A 243 -10.08 5.13 18.30
CA TYR A 243 -10.97 6.28 18.51
C TYR A 243 -10.47 7.56 17.83
N ASP A 244 -9.19 7.86 17.94
CA ASP A 244 -8.56 9.04 17.33
C ASP A 244 -8.60 9.00 15.80
N VAL A 245 -8.28 7.86 15.20
CA VAL A 245 -8.35 7.69 13.73
C VAL A 245 -9.79 7.71 13.25
N TYR A 246 -10.71 7.05 13.95
CA TYR A 246 -12.13 7.03 13.61
C TYR A 246 -12.72 8.44 13.67
N HIS A 247 -12.48 9.17 14.77
CA HIS A 247 -12.92 10.53 14.97
C HIS A 247 -12.34 11.48 13.90
N TYR A 248 -11.06 11.37 13.58
CA TYR A 248 -10.44 12.13 12.50
C TYR A 248 -11.05 11.83 11.11
N LEU A 249 -11.43 10.57 10.84
CA LEU A 249 -12.00 10.19 9.56
C LEU A 249 -13.47 10.61 9.41
N VAL A 250 -14.24 10.54 10.51
CA VAL A 250 -15.70 10.69 10.49
C VAL A 250 -16.17 12.05 10.98
N GLU A 251 -15.52 12.65 11.97
CA GLU A 251 -16.05 13.83 12.68
C GLU A 251 -15.36 15.13 12.30
N GLU A 252 -14.02 15.14 12.26
CA GLU A 252 -13.21 16.31 11.85
C GLU A 252 -13.13 16.41 10.35
#